data_AF-A0A8T5MV01-F1
#
_entry.id   AF-A0A8T5MV01-F1
#
_cell.length_a   1.000
_cell.length_b   1.000
_cell.length_c   1.000
_cell.angle_alpha   90.00
_cell.angle_beta   90.00
_cell.angle_gamma   90.00
#
_symmetry.space_group_name_H-M   'P 1'
#
loop_
_entity.id
_entity.type
_entity.pdbx_description
1 polymer ?
#
loop_
_entity_poly.entity_id
_entity_poly.type
_entity_poly.pdbx_seq_one_letter_code
_entity_poly.pdbx_strand_id
1 'polypeptide(L)'
;MIIIEYKEIEKLCTETLKYINNKKYEEILSEDPQKLLVFRLMLNINQRKLANLLNVSQGTIYAIENGKRKKLNIKLIERIVEMINKLEIIADTDTLTKRYSDIANKGKFQGEYAKRMSFRASKERSIRGAVNKKPTNQEKKFIIELDKIGVQYTFNGVVTIENSRKFVVDFIFPSQNNPKVIIEMKELKSKYRKRLQATELAYKAIKMRQHHTNIKMIVVLDGIIENEVKKHT
;
A
#
# COMPACT_ATOMS: atom_id res chain seq x y z
N MET A 1 -15.24 1.27 -11.13
CA MET A 1 -14.97 2.43 -10.25
C MET A 1 -15.29 3.65 -11.09
N ILE A 2 -16.32 4.42 -10.73
CA ILE A 2 -16.69 5.61 -11.51
C ILE A 2 -15.60 6.66 -11.27
N ILE A 3 -14.91 7.02 -12.34
CA ILE A 3 -13.94 8.10 -12.36
C ILE A 3 -14.76 9.35 -12.63
N ILE A 4 -15.03 10.15 -11.60
CA ILE A 4 -15.58 11.48 -11.84
C ILE A 4 -14.44 12.32 -12.41
N GLU A 5 -14.62 12.84 -13.63
CA GLU A 5 -13.61 13.66 -14.29
C GLU A 5 -13.55 15.05 -13.64
N TYR A 6 -12.40 15.72 -13.71
CA TYR A 6 -12.22 17.06 -13.13
C TYR A 6 -13.30 18.05 -13.62
N LYS A 7 -13.65 17.97 -14.90
CA LYS A 7 -14.71 18.79 -15.53
C LYS A 7 -16.10 18.55 -14.94
N GLU A 8 -16.41 17.31 -14.55
CA GLU A 8 -17.71 16.97 -13.94
C GLU A 8 -17.83 17.58 -12.54
N ILE A 9 -16.72 17.77 -11.83
CA ILE A 9 -16.72 18.36 -10.49
C ILE A 9 -16.71 19.87 -10.50
N GLU A 10 -16.01 20.49 -11.45
CA GLU A 10 -16.17 21.93 -11.69
C GLU A 10 -17.64 22.28 -12.01
N LYS A 11 -18.29 21.46 -12.83
CA LYS A 11 -19.73 21.56 -13.10
C LYS A 11 -20.55 21.37 -11.81
N LEU A 12 -20.30 20.32 -11.04
CA LEU A 12 -21.01 20.04 -9.78
C LEU A 12 -20.86 21.19 -8.76
N CYS A 13 -19.66 21.76 -8.63
CA CYS A 13 -19.39 22.91 -7.78
C CYS A 13 -20.14 24.15 -8.27
N THR A 14 -20.06 24.46 -9.56
CA THR A 14 -20.75 25.62 -10.17
C THR A 14 -22.27 25.51 -10.00
N GLU A 15 -22.84 24.33 -10.26
CA GLU A 15 -24.27 24.08 -10.07
C GLU A 15 -24.66 24.23 -8.60
N THR A 16 -23.93 23.61 -7.67
CA THR A 16 -24.25 23.68 -6.23
C THR A 16 -24.15 25.10 -5.70
N LEU A 17 -23.15 25.89 -6.14
CA LEU A 17 -22.97 27.30 -5.74
C LEU A 17 -24.17 28.18 -6.14
N LYS A 18 -24.83 27.92 -7.28
CA LYS A 18 -26.04 28.66 -7.69
C LYS A 18 -27.18 28.52 -6.69
N TYR A 19 -27.33 27.36 -6.07
CA TYR A 19 -28.42 27.08 -5.13
C TYR A 19 -28.07 27.48 -3.68
N ILE A 20 -26.79 27.54 -3.33
CA ILE A 20 -26.33 27.93 -1.99
C ILE A 20 -26.80 29.34 -1.63
N ASN A 21 -26.78 30.26 -2.59
CA ASN A 21 -27.26 31.64 -2.40
C ASN A 21 -28.74 31.71 -2.01
N ASN A 22 -29.54 30.72 -2.43
CA ASN A 22 -30.96 30.62 -2.13
C ASN A 22 -31.27 29.73 -0.93
N LYS A 23 -30.25 29.19 -0.23
CA LYS A 23 -30.37 28.31 0.95
C LYS A 23 -31.30 27.09 0.80
N LYS A 24 -31.54 26.62 -0.42
CA LYS A 24 -32.41 25.48 -0.74
C LYS A 24 -31.69 24.12 -0.58
N TYR A 25 -30.99 23.93 0.54
CA TYR A 25 -30.10 22.76 0.72
C TYR A 25 -30.82 21.41 0.65
N GLU A 26 -32.06 21.34 1.12
CA GLU A 26 -32.88 20.12 1.10
C GLU A 26 -33.24 19.69 -0.32
N GLU A 27 -33.66 20.64 -1.16
CA GLU A 27 -33.99 20.40 -2.58
C GLU A 27 -32.77 19.88 -3.33
N ILE A 28 -31.61 20.52 -3.12
CA ILE A 28 -30.34 20.15 -3.75
C ILE A 28 -29.95 18.70 -3.45
N LEU A 29 -29.99 18.32 -2.16
CA LEU A 29 -29.57 16.99 -1.70
C LEU A 29 -30.60 15.89 -2.03
N SER A 30 -31.87 16.26 -2.16
CA SER A 30 -32.94 15.36 -2.60
C SER A 30 -32.81 15.02 -4.08
N GLU A 31 -32.45 16.00 -4.90
CA GLU A 31 -32.23 15.84 -6.35
C GLU A 31 -30.95 15.05 -6.63
N ASP A 32 -29.83 15.46 -6.04
CA ASP A 32 -28.55 14.79 -6.23
C ASP A 32 -27.74 14.68 -4.91
N PRO A 33 -27.75 13.49 -4.29
CA PRO A 33 -26.98 13.22 -3.07
C PRO A 33 -25.47 13.45 -3.22
N GLN A 34 -24.90 13.38 -4.43
CA GLN A 34 -23.47 13.59 -4.65
C GLN A 34 -23.03 15.02 -4.32
N LYS A 35 -23.96 15.99 -4.34
CA LYS A 35 -23.71 17.37 -3.94
C LYS A 35 -23.28 17.51 -2.47
N LEU A 36 -23.46 16.46 -1.65
CA LEU A 36 -22.83 16.36 -0.31
C LEU A 36 -21.31 16.55 -0.35
N LEU A 37 -20.65 16.09 -1.41
CA LEU A 37 -19.22 16.28 -1.62
C LEU A 37 -18.86 17.77 -1.61
N VAL A 38 -19.63 18.60 -2.31
CA VAL A 38 -19.38 20.04 -2.42
C VAL A 38 -19.51 20.69 -1.05
N PHE A 39 -20.61 20.44 -0.33
CA PHE A 39 -20.79 20.95 1.04
C PHE A 39 -19.64 20.54 1.97
N ARG A 40 -19.21 19.27 1.91
CA ARG A 40 -18.09 18.81 2.72
C ARG A 40 -16.80 19.59 2.44
N LEU A 41 -16.50 19.85 1.18
CA LEU A 41 -15.31 20.59 0.76
C LEU A 41 -15.38 22.06 1.17
N MET A 42 -16.57 22.67 1.09
CA MET A 42 -16.82 24.04 1.53
C MET A 42 -16.59 24.20 3.03
N LEU A 43 -17.02 23.21 3.81
CA LEU A 43 -16.82 23.16 5.27
C LEU A 43 -15.39 22.82 5.69
N ASN A 44 -14.49 22.52 4.75
CA ASN A 44 -13.10 22.12 5.01
C ASN A 44 -12.96 20.91 5.95
N ILE A 45 -13.84 19.92 5.83
CA ILE A 45 -13.79 18.71 6.67
C ILE A 45 -13.53 17.45 5.86
N ASN A 46 -12.89 16.47 6.47
CA ASN A 46 -12.70 15.15 5.88
C ASN A 46 -13.94 14.27 6.09
N GLN A 47 -14.05 13.17 5.32
CA GLN A 47 -15.20 12.26 5.38
C GLN A 47 -15.43 11.67 6.77
N ARG A 48 -14.37 11.41 7.55
CA ARG A 48 -14.47 10.89 8.91
C ARG A 48 -15.11 11.91 9.86
N LYS A 49 -14.70 13.18 9.78
CA LYS A 49 -15.28 14.26 10.59
C LYS A 49 -16.74 14.49 10.21
N LEU A 50 -17.06 14.51 8.91
CA LEU A 50 -18.46 14.59 8.45
C LEU A 50 -19.29 13.41 8.96
N ALA A 51 -18.77 12.18 8.87
CA ALA A 51 -19.44 10.99 9.36
C ALA A 51 -19.75 11.06 10.86
N ASN A 52 -18.82 11.57 11.66
CA ASN A 52 -19.02 11.78 13.10
C ASN A 52 -20.12 12.81 13.37
N LEU A 53 -20.10 13.97 12.69
CA LEU A 53 -21.13 15.00 12.83
C LEU A 53 -22.52 14.47 12.47
N LEU A 54 -22.58 13.64 11.43
CA LEU A 54 -23.81 13.02 10.95
C LEU A 54 -24.11 11.67 11.63
N ASN A 55 -23.37 11.25 12.66
CA ASN A 55 -23.54 9.96 13.34
C ASN A 55 -23.81 8.79 12.36
N VAL A 56 -22.99 8.67 11.33
CA VAL A 56 -23.03 7.58 10.33
C VAL A 56 -21.63 7.02 10.14
N SER A 57 -21.52 5.87 9.47
CA SER A 57 -20.21 5.33 9.12
C SER A 57 -19.51 6.19 8.04
N GLN A 58 -18.18 6.23 8.05
CA GLN A 58 -17.41 6.85 6.97
C GLN A 58 -17.74 6.22 5.60
N GLY A 59 -18.02 4.91 5.58
CA GLY A 59 -18.43 4.19 4.36
C GLY A 59 -19.75 4.69 3.79
N THR A 60 -20.67 5.15 4.64
CA THR A 60 -21.93 5.78 4.23
C THR A 60 -21.67 7.07 3.47
N ILE A 61 -20.84 7.96 4.00
CA ILE A 61 -20.45 9.22 3.34
C ILE A 61 -19.79 8.93 2.00
N TYR A 62 -18.82 8.01 1.98
CA TYR A 62 -18.17 7.57 0.75
C TYR A 62 -19.17 7.07 -0.30
N ALA A 63 -20.17 6.27 0.09
CA ALA A 63 -21.17 5.75 -0.84
C ALA A 63 -22.06 6.86 -1.42
N ILE A 64 -22.39 7.89 -0.64
CA ILE A 64 -23.17 9.05 -1.08
C ILE A 64 -22.35 9.88 -2.09
N GLU A 65 -21.14 10.29 -1.72
CA GLU A 65 -20.30 11.18 -2.53
C GLU A 65 -19.85 10.56 -3.86
N ASN A 66 -19.82 9.23 -3.98
CA ASN A 66 -19.47 8.52 -5.21
C ASN A 66 -20.69 8.07 -6.02
N GLY A 67 -21.89 8.56 -5.71
CA GLY A 67 -23.11 8.22 -6.43
C GLY A 67 -23.59 6.78 -6.26
N LYS A 68 -22.99 6.02 -5.33
CA LYS A 68 -23.45 4.65 -5.02
C LYS A 68 -24.80 4.66 -4.32
N ARG A 69 -25.19 5.79 -3.71
CA ARG A 69 -26.54 6.04 -3.18
C ARG A 69 -27.22 7.13 -3.98
N LYS A 70 -28.27 6.75 -4.71
CA LYS A 70 -29.05 7.67 -5.56
C LYS A 70 -30.11 8.47 -4.80
N LYS A 71 -30.44 8.09 -3.57
CA LYS A 71 -31.44 8.77 -2.72
C LYS A 71 -30.97 8.81 -1.27
N LEU A 72 -31.31 9.89 -0.56
CA LEU A 72 -31.10 10.04 0.88
C LEU A 72 -32.44 9.95 1.61
N ASN A 73 -32.41 9.47 2.85
CA ASN A 73 -33.55 9.57 3.75
C ASN A 73 -33.71 11.04 4.19
N ILE A 74 -34.94 11.53 4.23
CA ILE A 74 -35.31 12.88 4.71
C ILE A 74 -34.64 13.22 6.05
N LYS A 75 -34.65 12.31 7.02
CA LYS A 75 -33.98 12.52 8.33
C LYS A 75 -32.48 12.76 8.21
N LEU A 76 -31.82 12.17 7.23
CA LEU A 76 -30.38 12.41 6.99
C LEU A 76 -30.17 13.75 6.29
N ILE A 77 -31.07 14.11 5.36
CA ILE A 77 -31.06 15.43 4.70
C ILE A 77 -31.21 16.53 5.74
N GLU A 78 -32.22 16.47 6.59
CA GLU A 78 -32.46 17.43 7.68
C GLU A 78 -31.21 17.63 8.55
N ARG A 79 -30.56 16.53 8.95
CA ARG A 79 -29.32 16.59 9.74
C ARG A 79 -28.15 17.21 8.99
N ILE A 80 -28.02 16.95 7.70
CA ILE A 80 -27.00 17.58 6.85
C ILE A 80 -27.27 19.09 6.76
N VAL A 81 -28.52 19.49 6.54
CA VAL A 81 -28.92 20.89 6.42
C VAL A 81 -28.74 21.64 7.74
N GLU A 82 -29.14 21.04 8.86
CA GLU A 82 -28.90 21.58 10.19
C GLU A 82 -27.39 21.78 10.45
N MET A 83 -26.57 20.79 10.08
CA MET A 83 -25.12 20.90 10.20
C MET A 83 -24.55 22.02 9.31
N ILE A 84 -25.00 22.13 8.05
CA ILE A 84 -24.56 23.20 7.14
C ILE A 84 -24.96 24.57 7.67
N ASN A 85 -26.17 24.73 8.19
CA ASN A 85 -26.63 26.01 8.75
C ASN A 85 -25.86 26.41 10.02
N LYS A 86 -25.39 25.44 10.81
CA LYS A 86 -24.59 25.68 12.02
C LYS A 86 -23.13 26.00 11.74
N LEU A 87 -22.60 25.56 10.60
CA LEU A 87 -21.22 25.74 10.24
C LEU A 87 -21.09 26.85 9.21
N GLU A 88 -20.27 27.85 9.51
CA GLU A 88 -20.00 28.91 8.55
C GLU A 88 -19.33 28.32 7.30
N ILE A 89 -19.89 28.63 6.13
CA ILE A 89 -19.38 28.19 4.84
C ILE A 89 -18.16 29.06 4.52
N ILE A 90 -16.96 28.47 4.52
CA ILE A 90 -15.68 29.22 4.46
C ILE A 90 -15.23 29.48 3.01
N ALA A 91 -15.96 29.03 2.00
CA ALA A 91 -15.34 28.78 0.70
C ALA A 91 -15.69 29.80 -0.39
N ASP A 92 -14.66 30.51 -0.88
CA ASP A 92 -14.61 31.03 -2.24
C ASP A 92 -14.31 29.92 -3.26
N THR A 93 -14.64 30.18 -4.53
CA THR A 93 -14.50 29.22 -5.64
C THR A 93 -13.05 28.77 -5.84
N ASP A 94 -12.09 29.66 -5.59
CA ASP A 94 -10.65 29.39 -5.76
C ASP A 94 -10.14 28.37 -4.73
N THR A 95 -10.60 28.50 -3.48
CA THR A 95 -10.29 27.57 -2.40
C THR A 95 -10.85 26.19 -2.67
N LEU A 96 -12.07 26.09 -3.21
CA LEU A 96 -12.66 24.81 -3.62
C LEU A 96 -11.88 24.16 -4.75
N THR A 97 -11.54 24.93 -5.77
CA THR A 97 -10.80 24.47 -6.95
C THR A 97 -9.41 23.97 -6.56
N LYS A 98 -8.68 24.72 -5.72
CA LYS A 98 -7.37 24.32 -5.20
C LYS A 98 -7.44 23.04 -4.37
N ARG A 99 -8.41 22.95 -3.45
CA ARG A 99 -8.59 21.74 -2.62
C ARG A 99 -8.97 20.53 -3.44
N TYR A 100 -9.78 20.73 -4.47
CA TYR A 100 -10.15 19.66 -5.37
C TYR A 100 -8.96 19.20 -6.21
N SER A 101 -8.19 20.14 -6.75
CA SER A 101 -6.90 19.86 -7.41
C SER A 101 -5.95 19.09 -6.49
N ASP A 102 -5.83 19.48 -5.21
CA ASP A 102 -5.06 18.74 -4.22
C ASP A 102 -5.59 17.30 -4.01
N ILE A 103 -6.90 17.10 -4.00
CA ILE A 103 -7.52 15.77 -3.87
C ILE A 103 -7.28 14.92 -5.12
N ALA A 104 -7.36 15.53 -6.31
CA ALA A 104 -7.12 14.87 -7.58
C ALA A 104 -5.63 14.51 -7.77
N ASN A 105 -4.73 15.45 -7.48
CA ASN A 105 -3.28 15.31 -7.59
C ASN A 105 -2.70 14.36 -6.55
N LYS A 106 -3.29 14.28 -5.35
CA LYS A 106 -2.91 13.30 -4.31
C LYS A 106 -3.32 11.86 -4.64
N GLY A 107 -3.95 11.63 -5.80
CA GLY A 107 -4.40 10.32 -6.24
C GLY A 107 -5.68 9.91 -5.53
N LYS A 108 -6.69 9.54 -6.32
CA LYS A 108 -8.04 9.14 -5.90
C LYS A 108 -8.03 8.30 -4.63
N PHE A 109 -8.67 8.85 -3.60
CA PHE A 109 -8.92 8.24 -2.30
C PHE A 109 -7.66 7.86 -1.53
N GLN A 110 -7.64 8.22 -0.26
CA GLN A 110 -6.67 7.74 0.73
C GLN A 110 -6.42 6.22 0.63
N GLY A 111 -7.34 5.43 0.07
CA GLY A 111 -7.13 4.05 -0.33
C GLY A 111 -5.87 3.78 -1.16
N GLU A 112 -5.66 4.36 -2.34
CA GLU A 112 -4.51 3.97 -3.20
C GLU A 112 -3.19 4.55 -2.73
N TYR A 113 -3.15 5.82 -2.31
CA TYR A 113 -1.96 6.42 -1.73
C TYR A 113 -1.61 5.76 -0.39
N ALA A 114 -2.57 5.58 0.54
CA ALA A 114 -2.29 4.86 1.78
C ALA A 114 -2.03 3.37 1.53
N LYS A 115 -2.57 2.75 0.48
CA LYS A 115 -2.20 1.38 0.06
C LYS A 115 -0.77 1.37 -0.45
N ARG A 116 -0.34 2.30 -1.31
CA ARG A 116 1.05 2.44 -1.76
C ARG A 116 2.00 2.72 -0.59
N MET A 117 1.65 3.63 0.31
CA MET A 117 2.43 3.96 1.50
C MET A 117 2.42 2.82 2.53
N SER A 118 1.30 2.12 2.71
CA SER A 118 1.19 0.91 3.55
C SER A 118 2.01 -0.23 2.97
N PHE A 119 1.98 -0.45 1.65
CA PHE A 119 2.83 -1.42 0.99
C PHE A 119 4.31 -1.05 1.10
N ARG A 120 4.68 0.23 0.95
CA ARG A 120 6.05 0.71 1.16
C ARG A 120 6.49 0.51 2.61
N ALA A 121 5.69 0.95 3.57
CA ALA A 121 5.97 0.81 5.00
C ALA A 121 6.01 -0.66 5.44
N SER A 122 5.12 -1.50 4.93
CA SER A 122 5.12 -2.94 5.14
C SER A 122 6.38 -3.58 4.54
N LYS A 123 6.76 -3.22 3.32
CA LYS A 123 7.99 -3.69 2.68
C LYS A 123 9.23 -3.28 3.46
N GLU A 124 9.32 -2.03 3.92
CA GLU A 124 10.43 -1.55 4.74
C GLU A 124 10.48 -2.20 6.12
N ARG A 125 9.33 -2.45 6.75
CA ARG A 125 9.26 -3.20 8.01
C ARG A 125 9.66 -4.66 7.81
N SER A 126 9.22 -5.29 6.73
CA SER A 126 9.61 -6.66 6.38
C SER A 126 11.11 -6.76 6.11
N ILE A 127 11.70 -5.79 5.41
CA ILE A 127 13.16 -5.72 5.22
C ILE A 127 13.86 -5.51 6.57
N ARG A 128 13.44 -4.54 7.38
CA ARG A 128 14.04 -4.30 8.71
C ARG A 128 13.95 -5.53 9.62
N GLY A 129 12.79 -6.18 9.64
CA GLY A 129 12.57 -7.40 10.41
C GLY A 129 13.44 -8.56 9.94
N ALA A 130 13.64 -8.70 8.63
CA ALA A 130 14.48 -9.74 8.06
C ALA A 130 15.98 -9.47 8.27
N VAL A 131 16.44 -8.21 8.15
CA VAL A 131 17.83 -7.81 8.43
C VAL A 131 18.21 -8.11 9.88
N ASN A 132 17.29 -7.82 10.81
CA ASN A 132 17.50 -8.03 12.25
C ASN A 132 17.13 -9.45 12.74
N LYS A 133 16.81 -10.37 11.82
CA LYS A 133 16.41 -11.73 12.17
C LYS A 133 17.61 -12.48 12.76
N LYS A 134 17.41 -13.14 13.91
CA LYS A 134 18.42 -14.04 14.50
C LYS A 134 18.69 -15.23 13.56
N PRO A 135 19.94 -15.71 13.46
CA PRO A 135 20.26 -16.83 12.60
C PRO A 135 19.55 -18.11 13.05
N THR A 136 19.08 -18.88 12.07
CA THR A 136 18.57 -20.26 12.25
C THR A 136 19.70 -21.20 12.69
N ASN A 137 19.37 -22.43 13.09
CA ASN A 137 20.40 -23.39 13.50
C ASN A 137 21.29 -23.80 12.32
N GLN A 138 20.72 -23.93 11.12
CA GLN A 138 21.49 -24.14 9.89
C GLN A 138 22.41 -22.94 9.59
N GLU A 139 21.88 -21.72 9.64
CA GLU A 139 22.66 -20.49 9.39
C GLU A 139 23.80 -20.33 10.41
N LYS A 140 23.60 -20.65 11.69
CA LYS A 140 24.65 -20.63 12.72
C LYS A 140 25.80 -21.58 12.41
N LYS A 141 25.49 -22.82 12.00
CA LYS A 141 26.53 -23.79 11.62
C LYS A 141 27.34 -23.27 10.44
N PHE A 142 26.66 -22.68 9.46
CA PHE A 142 27.33 -22.13 8.28
C PHE A 142 28.22 -20.92 8.63
N ILE A 143 27.74 -20.00 9.48
CA ILE A 143 28.52 -18.87 10.01
C ILE A 143 29.83 -19.35 10.65
N ILE A 144 29.77 -20.36 11.53
CA ILE A 144 30.96 -20.92 12.17
C ILE A 144 31.98 -21.42 11.15
N GLU A 145 31.54 -22.11 10.09
CA GLU A 145 32.45 -22.59 9.04
C GLU A 145 33.01 -21.45 8.18
N LEU A 146 32.21 -20.43 7.86
CA LEU A 146 32.70 -19.25 7.14
C LEU A 146 33.76 -18.48 7.94
N ASP A 147 33.53 -18.31 9.24
CA ASP A 147 34.42 -17.58 10.14
C ASP A 147 35.77 -18.30 10.27
N LYS A 148 35.78 -19.65 10.32
CA LYS A 148 37.01 -20.45 10.31
C LYS A 148 37.84 -20.25 9.05
N ILE A 149 37.19 -20.09 7.89
CA ILE A 149 37.87 -19.91 6.59
C ILE A 149 38.32 -18.45 6.41
N GLY A 150 37.79 -17.51 7.20
CA GLY A 150 38.12 -16.08 7.11
C GLY A 150 37.54 -15.40 5.86
N VAL A 151 36.43 -15.92 5.32
CA VAL A 151 35.77 -15.33 4.16
C VAL A 151 34.95 -14.12 4.59
N GLN A 152 35.05 -13.01 3.86
CA GLN A 152 34.19 -11.84 4.08
C GLN A 152 32.77 -12.10 3.55
N TYR A 153 31.76 -11.80 4.37
CA TYR A 153 30.36 -11.87 4.00
C TYR A 153 29.50 -10.85 4.73
N THR A 154 28.27 -10.65 4.24
CA THR A 154 27.20 -9.92 4.92
C THR A 154 26.04 -10.87 5.21
N PHE A 155 25.72 -11.07 6.49
CA PHE A 155 24.55 -11.85 6.92
C PHE A 155 23.27 -11.01 6.83
N ASN A 156 22.15 -11.63 6.42
CA ASN A 156 20.87 -11.00 6.15
C ASN A 156 20.96 -9.74 5.26
N GLY A 157 21.80 -9.82 4.22
CA GLY A 157 22.05 -8.69 3.33
C GLY A 157 20.88 -8.35 2.42
N VAL A 158 20.88 -7.13 1.89
CA VAL A 158 19.85 -6.63 0.98
C VAL A 158 20.43 -6.36 -0.40
N VAL A 159 19.94 -7.08 -1.42
CA VAL A 159 20.29 -6.82 -2.82
C VAL A 159 19.19 -5.98 -3.47
N THR A 160 19.58 -4.85 -4.06
CA THR A 160 18.67 -3.99 -4.84
C THR A 160 18.73 -4.39 -6.31
N ILE A 161 17.58 -4.64 -6.92
CA ILE A 161 17.47 -5.07 -8.32
C ILE A 161 17.21 -3.87 -9.24
N GLU A 162 15.94 -3.45 -9.34
CA GLU A 162 15.45 -2.42 -10.24
C GLU A 162 14.24 -1.74 -9.58
N ASN A 163 14.01 -0.45 -9.88
CA ASN A 163 12.84 0.29 -9.41
C ASN A 163 12.67 0.24 -7.87
N SER A 164 13.77 0.26 -7.13
CA SER A 164 13.80 0.11 -5.66
C SER A 164 13.20 -1.21 -5.14
N ARG A 165 13.18 -2.27 -5.97
CA ARG A 165 12.93 -3.63 -5.48
C ARG A 165 14.17 -4.15 -4.77
N LYS A 166 13.96 -4.60 -3.54
CA LYS A 166 14.97 -5.07 -2.61
C LYS A 166 14.62 -6.51 -2.26
N PHE A 167 15.58 -7.41 -2.35
CA PHE A 167 15.48 -8.75 -1.79
C PHE A 167 16.41 -8.87 -0.59
N VAL A 168 15.87 -9.45 0.47
CA VAL A 168 16.68 -9.91 1.60
C VAL A 168 17.11 -11.32 1.28
N VAL A 169 18.40 -11.58 1.44
CA VAL A 169 19.06 -12.87 1.23
C VAL A 169 19.85 -13.23 2.47
N ASP A 170 20.05 -14.51 2.74
CA ASP A 170 20.63 -14.95 4.01
C ASP A 170 22.13 -14.60 4.09
N PHE A 171 22.88 -14.74 2.99
CA PHE A 171 24.30 -14.35 2.91
C PHE A 171 24.65 -13.67 1.58
N ILE A 172 25.53 -12.67 1.64
CA ILE A 172 26.13 -11.99 0.47
C ILE A 172 27.65 -12.03 0.57
N PHE A 173 28.31 -12.37 -0.54
CA PHE A 173 29.77 -12.43 -0.66
C PHE A 173 30.29 -11.57 -1.83
N PRO A 174 31.45 -10.93 -1.69
CA PRO A 174 32.16 -10.69 -0.44
C PRO A 174 31.46 -9.66 0.46
N SER A 175 30.64 -8.78 -0.11
CA SER A 175 29.92 -7.74 0.64
C SER A 175 28.67 -7.26 -0.10
N GLN A 176 27.76 -6.59 0.62
CA GLN A 176 26.53 -6.04 0.05
C GLN A 176 26.76 -4.99 -1.06
N ASN A 177 27.86 -4.24 -1.01
CA ASN A 177 28.16 -3.19 -1.98
C ASN A 177 28.72 -3.74 -3.31
N ASN A 178 29.32 -4.93 -3.29
CA ASN A 178 29.86 -5.59 -4.46
C ASN A 178 29.59 -7.10 -4.42
N PRO A 179 28.31 -7.51 -4.53
CA PRO A 179 27.94 -8.92 -4.46
C PRO A 179 28.43 -9.68 -5.69
N LYS A 180 29.03 -10.85 -5.46
CA LYS A 180 29.41 -11.84 -6.48
C LYS A 180 28.66 -13.15 -6.29
N VAL A 181 28.42 -13.53 -5.04
CA VAL A 181 27.64 -14.72 -4.67
C VAL A 181 26.63 -14.34 -3.60
N ILE A 182 25.40 -14.84 -3.74
CA ILE A 182 24.39 -14.80 -2.70
C ILE A 182 24.02 -16.24 -2.33
N ILE A 183 23.80 -16.49 -1.04
CA ILE A 183 23.40 -17.80 -0.54
C ILE A 183 22.07 -17.65 0.20
N GLU A 184 21.11 -18.51 -0.15
CA GLU A 184 19.83 -18.64 0.53
C GLU A 184 19.74 -20.03 1.18
N MET A 185 19.53 -20.06 2.49
CA MET A 185 19.43 -21.27 3.28
C MET A 185 17.95 -21.50 3.66
N LYS A 186 17.46 -22.74 3.51
CA LYS A 186 16.09 -23.10 3.90
C LYS A 186 16.04 -24.45 4.58
N GLU A 187 15.55 -24.47 5.82
CA GLU A 187 15.19 -25.70 6.54
C GLU A 187 13.79 -26.18 6.11
N LEU A 188 13.74 -27.27 5.34
CA LEU A 188 12.53 -27.83 4.76
C LEU A 188 11.85 -28.84 5.71
N LYS A 189 11.00 -28.34 6.63
CA LYS A 189 10.33 -29.20 7.63
C LYS A 189 9.12 -30.00 7.11
N SER A 190 8.50 -29.65 5.98
CA SER A 190 7.34 -30.39 5.43
C SER A 190 7.23 -30.30 3.90
N LYS A 191 6.66 -31.35 3.25
CA LYS A 191 6.52 -31.44 1.78
C LYS A 191 5.82 -30.23 1.15
N TYR A 192 4.73 -29.72 1.75
CA TYR A 192 4.00 -28.56 1.24
C TYR A 192 4.85 -27.28 1.26
N ARG A 193 5.63 -27.05 2.33
CA ARG A 193 6.53 -25.89 2.42
C ARG A 193 7.66 -25.95 1.39
N LYS A 194 8.08 -27.15 0.96
CA LYS A 194 9.11 -27.33 -0.09
C LYS A 194 8.71 -26.65 -1.41
N ARG A 195 7.47 -26.84 -1.88
CA ARG A 195 7.03 -26.33 -3.20
C ARG A 195 6.96 -24.80 -3.23
N LEU A 196 6.35 -24.19 -2.20
CA LEU A 196 6.23 -22.73 -2.10
C LEU A 196 7.61 -22.06 -2.00
N GLN A 197 8.51 -22.59 -1.17
CA GLN A 197 9.85 -22.04 -1.02
C GLN A 197 10.70 -22.20 -2.28
N ALA A 198 10.59 -23.33 -3.00
CA ALA A 198 11.28 -23.53 -4.26
C ALA A 198 10.82 -22.53 -5.34
N THR A 199 9.51 -22.27 -5.45
CA THR A 199 8.99 -21.28 -6.40
C THR A 199 9.46 -19.86 -6.07
N GLU A 200 9.48 -19.48 -4.79
CA GLU A 200 9.99 -18.17 -4.36
C GLU A 200 11.49 -18.02 -4.69
N LEU A 201 12.29 -19.03 -4.38
CA LEU A 201 13.73 -19.04 -4.67
C LEU A 201 14.01 -18.98 -6.18
N ALA A 202 13.28 -19.74 -6.99
CA ALA A 202 13.39 -19.68 -8.43
C ALA A 202 13.04 -18.29 -8.98
N TYR A 203 11.98 -17.66 -8.47
CA TYR A 203 11.62 -16.29 -8.83
C TYR A 203 12.73 -15.30 -8.48
N LYS A 204 13.29 -15.37 -7.26
CA LYS A 204 14.43 -14.53 -6.84
C LYS A 204 15.63 -14.73 -7.77
N ALA A 205 15.98 -15.97 -8.09
CA ALA A 205 17.11 -16.30 -8.95
C ALA A 205 16.93 -15.76 -10.38
N ILE A 206 15.75 -15.94 -10.98
CA ILE A 206 15.43 -15.42 -12.31
C ILE A 206 15.54 -13.89 -12.31
N LYS A 207 14.93 -13.23 -11.31
CA LYS A 207 14.98 -11.77 -11.20
C LYS A 207 16.39 -11.26 -10.95
N MET A 208 17.20 -11.98 -10.17
CA MET A 208 18.59 -11.60 -9.98
C MET A 208 19.40 -11.71 -11.25
N ARG A 209 19.29 -12.84 -11.96
CA ARG A 209 19.99 -13.05 -13.23
C ARG A 209 19.61 -12.03 -14.30
N GLN A 210 18.36 -11.56 -14.32
CA GLN A 210 17.89 -10.55 -15.28
C GLN A 210 18.57 -9.20 -15.12
N HIS A 211 18.93 -8.79 -13.91
CA HIS A 211 19.45 -7.44 -13.65
C HIS A 211 20.91 -7.43 -13.20
N HIS A 212 21.39 -8.50 -12.57
CA HIS A 212 22.76 -8.67 -12.10
C HIS A 212 23.32 -10.00 -12.63
N THR A 213 23.71 -10.00 -13.91
CA THR A 213 24.22 -11.19 -14.61
C THR A 213 25.51 -11.76 -14.01
N ASN A 214 26.23 -10.95 -13.24
CA ASN A 214 27.47 -11.29 -12.55
C ASN A 214 27.26 -11.92 -11.15
N ILE A 215 26.05 -11.87 -10.58
CA ILE A 215 25.76 -12.44 -9.27
C ILE A 215 25.32 -13.90 -9.43
N LYS A 216 26.00 -14.82 -8.76
CA LYS A 216 25.58 -16.22 -8.64
C LYS A 216 24.73 -16.42 -7.40
N MET A 217 23.60 -17.12 -7.55
CA MET A 217 22.76 -17.51 -6.42
C MET A 217 22.94 -19.00 -6.12
N ILE A 218 23.28 -19.31 -4.87
CA ILE A 218 23.37 -20.68 -4.34
C ILE A 218 22.23 -20.87 -3.34
N VAL A 219 21.56 -22.02 -3.43
CA VAL A 219 20.51 -22.38 -2.48
C VAL A 219 20.96 -23.60 -1.70
N VAL A 220 20.95 -23.51 -0.37
CA VAL A 220 21.27 -24.61 0.54
C VAL A 220 19.98 -25.06 1.21
N LEU A 221 19.50 -26.24 0.86
CA LEU A 221 18.29 -26.82 1.42
C LEU A 221 18.68 -27.82 2.52
N ASP A 222 18.32 -27.54 3.78
CA ASP A 222 18.41 -28.54 4.84
C ASP A 222 17.13 -29.36 4.85
N GLY A 223 17.28 -30.65 4.66
CA GLY A 223 16.17 -31.58 4.65
C GLY A 223 16.67 -32.87 4.06
N ILE A 224 17.23 -33.74 4.91
CA ILE A 224 17.55 -35.15 4.64
C ILE A 224 17.70 -35.41 3.14
N ILE A 225 18.85 -35.03 2.57
CA ILE A 225 19.39 -35.75 1.42
C ILE A 225 20.23 -36.93 1.99
N GLU A 226 19.73 -37.60 3.02
CA GLU A 226 20.17 -38.96 3.32
C GLU A 226 19.34 -39.87 2.43
N ASN A 227 19.93 -40.29 1.30
CA ASN A 227 19.74 -41.60 0.63
C ASN A 227 19.76 -41.61 -0.92
N GLU A 228 20.13 -40.54 -1.63
CA GLU A 228 20.30 -40.66 -3.10
C GLU A 228 21.71 -40.39 -3.65
N VAL A 229 22.66 -39.95 -2.84
CA VAL A 229 24.07 -39.82 -3.31
C VAL A 229 24.81 -41.16 -3.33
N LYS A 230 24.28 -42.22 -2.68
CA LYS A 230 24.85 -43.59 -2.73
C LYS A 230 24.38 -44.46 -3.90
N LYS A 231 23.66 -43.91 -4.89
CA LYS A 231 23.25 -44.68 -6.09
C LYS A 231 24.07 -44.40 -7.35
N HIS A 232 24.97 -43.42 -7.34
CA HIS A 232 25.78 -43.05 -8.51
C HIS A 232 27.27 -42.78 -8.22
N THR A 233 27.80 -43.39 -7.16
CA THR A 233 29.24 -43.65 -6.97
C THR A 233 29.40 -45.13 -6.71
#